data_AF-A0A2T6C727-F1
#
_entry.id   AF-A0A2T6C727-F1
#
_cell.length_a   1.000
_cell.length_b   1.000
_cell.length_c   1.000
_cell.angle_alpha   90.00
_cell.angle_beta   90.00
_cell.angle_gamma   90.00
#
_symmetry.space_group_name_H-M   'P 1'
#
loop_
_entity.id
_entity.type
_entity.pdbx_description
1 polymer ?
#
loop_
_entity_poly.entity_id
_entity_poly.type
_entity_poly.pdbx_seq_one_letter_code
_entity_poly.pdbx_strand_id
1 'polypeptide(L)'
;MSQLNFGVFNDFWDKNPNHLPFLSLHYLPNISEGWGLYQSIEKLDVIIEENDLSGIIEGIKLLLKSENWRPHLVASLAILKIKKDEQIKLKSLLWERIRKGSWVSPQILVILSIIDIDFKKIAKEIYENGFQIVYSKMSSVEHHSARGPAGLHVDNQKVIASVEYLLHGTINDSFENDCGGSITKSWKKNLMDLIENNKFTIKS
;
A
#
# COMPACT_ATOMS: atom_id res chain seq x y z
N MET A 1 -2.85 22.88 -8.38
CA MET A 1 -3.21 21.81 -7.42
C MET A 1 -2.79 22.30 -6.05
N SER A 2 -3.68 22.35 -5.07
CA SER A 2 -3.28 22.61 -3.69
C SER A 2 -2.20 21.59 -3.31
N GLN A 3 -1.14 22.05 -2.68
CA GLN A 3 -0.06 21.19 -2.20
C GLN A 3 -0.70 20.21 -1.19
N LEU A 4 -0.79 18.93 -1.55
CA LEU A 4 -1.28 17.91 -0.63
C LEU A 4 -0.32 17.88 0.55
N ASN A 5 -0.84 18.14 1.75
CA ASN A 5 -0.05 18.14 2.97
C ASN A 5 -0.08 16.74 3.59
N PHE A 6 1.06 16.07 3.56
CA PHE A 6 1.31 14.76 4.15
C PHE A 6 2.20 14.83 5.41
N GLY A 7 2.33 16.03 6.00
CA GLY A 7 3.15 16.26 7.19
C GLY A 7 4.62 15.98 6.90
N VAL A 8 5.25 15.16 7.76
CA VAL A 8 6.68 14.81 7.65
C VAL A 8 7.05 14.10 6.34
N PHE A 9 6.06 13.54 5.62
CA PHE A 9 6.31 12.88 4.34
C PHE A 9 6.26 13.83 3.14
N ASN A 10 5.97 15.13 3.30
CA ASN A 10 5.91 16.07 2.17
C ASN A 10 7.15 16.01 1.28
N ASP A 11 8.33 15.87 1.88
CA ASP A 11 9.60 15.83 1.17
C ASP A 11 9.78 14.56 0.32
N PHE A 12 8.97 13.52 0.53
CA PHE A 12 8.94 12.34 -0.33
C PHE A 12 8.45 12.66 -1.75
N TRP A 13 7.55 13.64 -1.90
CA TRP A 13 7.01 14.12 -3.19
C TRP A 13 7.83 15.30 -3.73
N ASP A 14 9.07 15.01 -4.11
CA ASP A 14 9.91 15.93 -4.88
C ASP A 14 9.61 15.83 -6.39
N LYS A 15 10.54 16.30 -7.22
CA LYS A 15 10.42 16.23 -8.69
C LYS A 15 10.51 14.79 -9.24
N ASN A 16 10.92 13.82 -8.42
CA ASN A 16 11.10 12.43 -8.81
C ASN A 16 9.90 11.56 -8.40
N PRO A 17 9.55 10.53 -9.19
CA PRO A 17 8.41 9.68 -8.89
C PRO A 17 8.77 8.56 -7.89
N ASN A 18 9.27 8.92 -6.70
CA ASN A 18 9.81 7.99 -5.68
C ASN A 18 8.82 6.91 -5.21
N HIS A 19 7.51 7.11 -5.40
CA HIS A 19 6.48 6.12 -5.06
C HIS A 19 6.36 4.99 -6.09
N LEU A 20 6.76 5.19 -7.36
CA LEU A 20 6.56 4.19 -8.42
C LEU A 20 7.33 2.89 -8.17
N PRO A 21 8.61 2.91 -7.69
CA PRO A 21 9.31 1.69 -7.33
C PRO A 21 8.59 0.84 -6.27
N PHE A 22 7.78 1.46 -5.40
CA PHE A 22 7.00 0.75 -4.38
C PHE A 22 5.81 -0.02 -4.95
N LEU A 23 5.41 0.22 -6.20
CA LEU A 23 4.29 -0.49 -6.83
C LEU A 23 4.60 -1.97 -7.02
N SER A 24 5.84 -2.29 -7.39
CA SER A 24 6.32 -3.66 -7.64
C SER A 24 7.35 -4.15 -6.63
N LEU A 25 8.03 -3.25 -5.91
CA LEU A 25 9.21 -3.56 -5.09
C LEU A 25 10.31 -4.29 -5.87
N HIS A 26 10.35 -4.10 -7.19
CA HIS A 26 11.34 -4.70 -8.05
C HIS A 26 12.40 -3.64 -8.43
N TYR A 27 13.68 -4.03 -8.35
CA TYR A 27 14.77 -3.23 -8.90
C TYR A 27 14.70 -3.20 -10.43
N LEU A 28 14.47 -2.03 -11.04
CA LEU A 28 14.57 -1.90 -12.50
C LEU A 28 16.00 -1.51 -12.86
N PRO A 29 16.74 -2.33 -13.64
CA PRO A 29 18.03 -1.89 -14.17
C PRO A 29 17.81 -0.70 -15.12
N ASN A 30 18.73 0.27 -15.10
CA ASN A 30 18.73 1.46 -15.96
C ASN A 30 17.71 2.57 -15.62
N ILE A 31 17.27 2.70 -14.37
CA ILE A 31 16.64 3.97 -13.95
C ILE A 31 17.72 5.06 -13.96
N SER A 32 17.41 6.20 -14.57
CA SER A 32 18.25 7.41 -14.62
C SER A 32 18.74 7.84 -13.24
N GLU A 33 19.87 8.55 -13.18
CA GLU A 33 20.42 9.10 -11.93
C GLU A 33 19.36 9.83 -11.09
N GLY A 34 19.20 9.41 -9.83
CA GLY A 34 18.47 10.16 -8.80
C GLY A 34 17.16 9.57 -8.26
N TRP A 35 16.65 8.47 -8.81
CA TRP A 35 15.48 7.77 -8.24
C TRP A 35 15.47 6.28 -8.60
N GLY A 36 14.81 5.46 -7.79
CA GLY A 36 14.85 4.00 -7.91
C GLY A 36 14.43 3.34 -6.61
N LEU A 37 14.30 2.01 -6.58
CA LEU A 37 13.79 1.31 -5.38
C LEU A 37 14.62 1.62 -4.13
N TYR A 38 15.94 1.53 -4.23
CA TYR A 38 16.82 1.76 -3.08
C TYR A 38 16.85 3.23 -2.67
N GLN A 39 16.90 4.17 -3.62
CA GLN A 39 16.84 5.60 -3.32
C GLN A 39 15.50 5.98 -2.68
N SER A 40 14.39 5.38 -3.12
CA SER A 40 13.07 5.57 -2.52
C SER A 40 13.00 5.00 -1.10
N ILE A 41 13.60 3.83 -0.85
CA ILE A 41 13.69 3.24 0.49
C ILE A 41 14.54 4.11 1.40
N GLU A 42 15.73 4.51 0.96
CA GLU A 42 16.65 5.38 1.70
C GLU A 42 15.97 6.70 2.06
N LYS A 43 15.27 7.32 1.10
CA LYS A 43 14.51 8.54 1.36
C LYS A 43 13.40 8.34 2.40
N LEU A 44 12.72 7.19 2.36
CA LEU A 44 11.73 6.84 3.37
C LEU A 44 12.41 6.64 4.74
N ASP A 45 13.57 6.00 4.79
CA ASP A 45 14.35 5.80 6.02
C ASP A 45 14.77 7.12 6.64
N VAL A 46 15.32 8.06 5.85
CA VAL A 46 15.68 9.41 6.32
C VAL A 46 14.48 10.11 6.95
N ILE A 47 13.31 10.09 6.31
CA ILE A 47 12.09 10.69 6.87
C ILE A 47 11.72 10.05 8.21
N ILE A 48 11.84 8.73 8.34
CA ILE A 48 11.52 7.99 9.58
C ILE A 48 12.56 8.23 10.68
N GLU A 49 13.81 8.50 10.33
CA GLU A 49 14.91 8.72 11.28
C GLU A 49 14.97 10.17 11.80
N GLU A 50 14.68 11.15 10.94
CA GLU A 50 14.78 12.58 11.29
C GLU A 50 13.56 13.13 12.03
N ASN A 51 12.46 12.38 12.08
CA ASN A 51 11.19 12.83 12.65
C ASN A 51 10.78 12.01 13.88
N ASP A 52 10.05 12.64 14.78
CA ASP A 52 9.50 11.92 15.93
C ASP A 52 8.36 10.98 15.52
N LEU A 53 8.10 9.99 16.38
CA LEU A 53 7.08 8.97 16.16
C LEU A 53 5.67 9.56 16.01
N SER A 54 5.36 10.67 16.68
CA SER A 54 4.03 11.30 16.60
C SER A 54 3.80 11.93 15.23
N GLY A 55 4.80 12.65 14.72
CA GLY A 55 4.80 13.24 13.38
C GLY A 55 4.72 12.18 12.29
N ILE A 56 5.44 11.06 12.44
CA ILE A 56 5.37 9.91 11.53
C ILE A 56 3.96 9.30 11.52
N ILE A 57 3.39 9.03 12.71
CA ILE A 57 2.04 8.47 12.82
C ILE A 57 1.01 9.39 12.17
N GLU A 58 1.07 10.69 12.42
CA GLU A 58 0.13 11.65 11.81
C GLU A 58 0.32 11.74 10.28
N GLY A 59 1.57 11.73 9.81
CA GLY A 59 1.89 11.66 8.39
C GLY A 59 1.28 10.42 7.73
N ILE A 60 1.42 9.24 8.33
CA ILE A 60 0.81 7.99 7.83
C ILE A 60 -0.72 8.12 7.74
N LYS A 61 -1.37 8.73 8.74
CA LYS A 61 -2.81 8.99 8.69
C LYS A 61 -3.19 9.89 7.52
N LEU A 62 -2.42 10.96 7.27
CA LEU A 62 -2.65 11.86 6.14
C LEU A 62 -2.51 11.12 4.80
N LEU A 63 -1.48 10.29 4.67
CA LEU A 63 -1.26 9.47 3.50
C LEU A 63 -2.42 8.51 3.23
N LEU A 64 -2.93 7.82 4.26
CA LEU A 64 -4.08 6.91 4.12
C LEU A 64 -5.41 7.64 3.91
N LYS A 65 -5.56 8.88 4.40
CA LYS A 65 -6.77 9.69 4.16
C LYS A 65 -6.87 10.20 2.72
N SER A 66 -5.75 10.29 2.00
CA SER A 66 -5.70 10.67 0.59
C SER A 66 -6.67 9.84 -0.26
N GLU A 67 -7.30 10.46 -1.25
CA GLU A 67 -8.07 9.74 -2.28
C GLU A 67 -7.17 9.21 -3.41
N ASN A 68 -5.95 9.75 -3.53
CA ASN A 68 -4.94 9.28 -4.48
C ASN A 68 -4.23 8.04 -3.94
N TRP A 69 -4.16 6.99 -4.75
CA TRP A 69 -3.53 5.71 -4.38
C TRP A 69 -2.02 5.80 -4.11
N ARG A 70 -1.31 6.79 -4.69
CA ARG A 70 0.16 6.90 -4.62
C ARG A 70 0.67 7.02 -3.16
N PRO A 71 0.12 7.94 -2.33
CA PRO A 71 0.34 7.96 -0.89
C PRO A 71 0.19 6.62 -0.16
N HIS A 72 -0.71 5.75 -0.60
CA HIS A 72 -0.97 4.49 0.12
C HIS A 72 0.20 3.51 0.03
N LEU A 73 1.00 3.57 -1.05
CA LEU A 73 2.24 2.79 -1.15
C LEU A 73 3.26 3.23 -0.09
N VAL A 74 3.43 4.55 0.07
CA VAL A 74 4.36 5.14 1.04
C VAL A 74 3.89 4.81 2.46
N ALA A 75 2.60 4.98 2.75
CA ALA A 75 2.02 4.61 4.04
C ALA A 75 2.25 3.13 4.37
N SER A 76 2.01 2.24 3.40
CA SER A 76 2.14 0.79 3.57
C SER A 76 3.54 0.39 4.04
N LEU A 77 4.58 0.95 3.42
CA LEU A 77 5.97 0.67 3.81
C LEU A 77 6.40 1.43 5.06
N ALA A 78 5.95 2.67 5.25
CA ALA A 78 6.25 3.47 6.45
C ALA A 78 5.76 2.77 7.72
N ILE A 79 4.60 2.10 7.68
CA ILE A 79 4.07 1.33 8.80
C ILE A 79 5.05 0.23 9.22
N LEU A 80 5.68 -0.48 8.29
CA LEU A 80 6.65 -1.53 8.66
C LEU A 80 7.93 -0.98 9.30
N LYS A 81 8.22 0.32 9.13
CA LYS A 81 9.42 0.99 9.67
C LYS A 81 9.23 1.59 11.06
N ILE A 82 8.03 1.53 11.65
CA ILE A 82 7.77 1.96 13.04
C ILE A 82 7.63 0.77 13.98
N LYS A 83 7.67 0.99 15.30
CA LYS A 83 7.59 -0.07 16.32
C LYS A 83 6.29 -0.89 16.18
N LYS A 84 6.37 -2.20 16.38
CA LYS A 84 5.25 -3.15 16.22
C LYS A 84 3.96 -2.75 16.94
N ASP A 85 4.05 -2.27 18.17
CA ASP A 85 2.87 -1.82 18.94
C ASP A 85 2.13 -0.66 18.25
N GLU A 86 2.86 0.22 17.56
CA GLU A 86 2.26 1.31 16.78
C GLU A 86 1.72 0.82 15.44
N GLN A 87 2.36 -0.17 14.82
CA GLN A 87 1.84 -0.80 13.59
C GLN A 87 0.42 -1.34 13.82
N ILE A 88 0.23 -2.07 14.92
CA ILE A 88 -1.06 -2.69 15.29
C ILE A 88 -2.14 -1.62 15.46
N LYS A 89 -1.81 -0.45 16.03
CA LYS A 89 -2.77 0.67 16.19
C LYS A 89 -3.24 1.26 14.86
N LEU A 90 -2.47 1.10 13.78
CA LEU A 90 -2.79 1.61 12.44
C LEU A 90 -3.60 0.62 11.59
N LYS A 91 -3.78 -0.63 12.02
CA LYS A 91 -4.50 -1.66 11.23
C LYS A 91 -5.92 -1.25 10.86
N SER A 92 -6.62 -0.56 11.75
CA SER A 92 -7.99 -0.07 11.52
C SER A 92 -8.06 0.93 10.36
N LEU A 93 -7.03 1.77 10.21
CA LEU A 93 -6.94 2.76 9.14
C LEU A 93 -6.64 2.10 7.78
N LEU A 94 -5.83 1.04 7.75
CA LEU A 94 -5.60 0.27 6.53
C LEU A 94 -6.89 -0.42 6.06
N TRP A 95 -7.63 -1.06 6.97
CA TRP A 95 -8.94 -1.64 6.64
C TRP A 95 -9.96 -0.59 6.19
N GLU A 96 -9.98 0.57 6.85
CA GLU A 96 -10.80 1.70 6.42
C GLU A 96 -10.41 2.16 5.01
N ARG A 97 -9.12 2.21 4.70
CA ARG A 97 -8.63 2.58 3.37
C ARG A 97 -9.08 1.60 2.29
N ILE A 98 -8.99 0.29 2.59
CA ILE A 98 -9.49 -0.77 1.70
C ILE A 98 -11.00 -0.60 1.48
N ARG A 99 -11.79 -0.33 2.52
CA ARG A 99 -13.24 -0.06 2.38
C ARG A 99 -13.55 1.20 1.59
N LYS A 100 -12.73 2.25 1.68
CA LYS A 100 -12.87 3.46 0.86
C LYS A 100 -12.25 3.31 -0.55
N GLY A 101 -11.67 2.14 -0.83
CA GLY A 101 -10.99 1.79 -2.06
C GLY A 101 -9.61 2.41 -2.20
N SER A 102 -8.77 1.68 -2.92
CA SER A 102 -7.40 2.03 -3.29
C SER A 102 -7.00 1.14 -4.47
N TRP A 103 -6.40 1.71 -5.51
CA TRP A 103 -5.90 0.91 -6.64
C TRP A 103 -4.84 -0.11 -6.20
N VAL A 104 -4.07 0.25 -5.16
CA VAL A 104 -3.03 -0.59 -4.53
C VAL A 104 -3.56 -1.35 -3.31
N SER A 105 -4.81 -1.80 -3.36
CA SER A 105 -5.39 -2.69 -2.34
C SER A 105 -4.59 -3.98 -2.13
N PRO A 106 -4.00 -4.64 -3.16
CA PRO A 106 -3.14 -5.80 -2.96
C PRO A 106 -1.99 -5.54 -1.97
N GLN A 107 -1.28 -4.42 -2.13
CA GLN A 107 -0.12 -4.04 -1.31
C GLN A 107 -0.54 -3.77 0.15
N ILE A 108 -1.65 -3.05 0.34
CA ILE A 108 -2.21 -2.79 1.68
C ILE A 108 -2.60 -4.10 2.37
N LEU A 109 -3.20 -5.05 1.63
CA LEU A 109 -3.59 -6.36 2.18
C LEU A 109 -2.37 -7.20 2.57
N VAL A 110 -1.25 -7.11 1.85
CA VAL A 110 0.01 -7.74 2.28
C VAL A 110 0.45 -7.18 3.63
N ILE A 111 0.44 -5.85 3.81
CA ILE A 111 0.80 -5.24 5.10
C ILE A 111 -0.13 -5.71 6.21
N LEU A 112 -1.44 -5.70 5.98
CA LEU A 112 -2.43 -6.20 6.93
C LEU A 112 -2.16 -7.67 7.30
N SER A 113 -1.77 -8.52 6.34
CA SER A 113 -1.43 -9.92 6.61
C SER A 113 -0.19 -10.11 7.50
N ILE A 114 0.67 -9.09 7.61
CA ILE A 114 1.87 -9.09 8.44
C ILE A 114 1.56 -8.56 9.85
N ILE A 115 0.77 -7.48 9.96
CA ILE A 115 0.63 -6.73 11.22
C ILE A 115 -0.68 -7.02 11.98
N ASP A 116 -1.71 -7.54 11.31
CA ASP A 116 -3.03 -7.79 11.92
C ASP A 116 -3.19 -9.26 12.30
N ILE A 117 -3.21 -9.53 13.61
CA ILE A 117 -3.43 -10.88 14.14
C ILE A 117 -4.80 -11.47 13.75
N ASP A 118 -5.80 -10.60 13.51
CA ASP A 118 -7.15 -10.99 13.10
C ASP A 118 -7.30 -11.08 11.59
N PHE A 119 -6.23 -10.87 10.81
CA PHE A 119 -6.27 -10.81 9.35
C PHE A 119 -7.00 -12.00 8.75
N LYS A 120 -6.65 -13.23 9.16
CA LYS A 120 -7.26 -14.46 8.60
C LYS A 120 -8.76 -14.51 8.80
N LYS A 121 -9.26 -14.00 9.94
CA LYS A 121 -10.70 -13.96 10.22
C LYS A 121 -11.39 -13.00 9.26
N ILE A 122 -10.90 -11.76 9.18
CA ILE A 122 -11.50 -10.72 8.32
C ILE A 122 -11.37 -11.12 6.84
N ALA A 123 -10.22 -11.61 6.41
CA ALA A 123 -9.99 -12.07 5.04
C ALA A 123 -10.94 -13.21 4.67
N LYS A 124 -11.23 -14.14 5.59
CA LYS A 124 -12.21 -15.21 5.36
C LYS A 124 -13.63 -14.65 5.17
N GLU A 125 -14.04 -13.70 6.01
CA GLU A 125 -15.33 -13.04 5.87
C GLU A 125 -15.46 -12.33 4.51
N ILE A 126 -14.40 -11.68 4.04
CA ILE A 126 -14.34 -11.03 2.72
C ILE A 126 -14.43 -12.07 1.59
N TYR A 127 -13.71 -13.18 1.71
CA TYR A 127 -13.71 -14.23 0.70
C TYR A 127 -15.08 -14.90 0.56
N GLU A 128 -15.74 -15.21 1.69
CA GLU A 128 -17.02 -15.92 1.71
C GLU A 128 -18.21 -15.03 1.35
N ASN A 129 -18.20 -13.76 1.78
CA ASN A 129 -19.34 -12.85 1.61
C ASN A 129 -19.13 -11.77 0.54
N GLY A 130 -17.95 -11.73 -0.09
CA GLY A 130 -17.55 -10.69 -1.01
C GLY A 130 -17.07 -9.40 -0.32
N PHE A 131 -16.74 -8.41 -1.14
CA PHE A 131 -16.26 -7.10 -0.68
C PHE A 131 -17.03 -5.96 -1.34
N GLN A 132 -17.25 -4.89 -0.58
CA GLN A 132 -17.89 -3.68 -1.09
C GLN A 132 -17.09 -2.43 -0.70
N ILE A 133 -16.44 -1.85 -1.71
CA ILE A 133 -15.83 -0.53 -1.63
C ILE A 133 -16.93 0.54 -1.61
N VAL A 134 -16.77 1.52 -0.75
CA VAL A 134 -17.61 2.71 -0.62
C VAL A 134 -16.80 3.94 -1.04
N TYR A 135 -16.85 4.23 -2.34
CA TYR A 135 -16.17 5.38 -2.92
C TYR A 135 -16.84 6.70 -2.54
N SER A 136 -16.03 7.71 -2.20
CA SER A 136 -16.53 9.09 -2.16
C SER A 136 -16.87 9.59 -3.58
N LYS A 137 -17.83 10.50 -3.67
CA LYS A 137 -18.28 11.07 -4.95
C LYS A 137 -17.13 11.86 -5.60
N MET A 138 -16.89 11.61 -6.88
CA MET A 138 -15.80 12.20 -7.65
C MET A 138 -16.17 12.13 -9.14
N SER A 139 -15.65 13.05 -9.97
CA SER A 139 -15.84 12.95 -11.42
C SER A 139 -15.12 11.73 -12.00
N SER A 140 -15.53 11.24 -13.17
CA SER A 140 -14.90 10.06 -13.80
C SER A 140 -13.41 10.27 -14.10
N VAL A 141 -13.01 11.49 -14.49
CA VAL A 141 -11.61 11.84 -14.79
C VAL A 141 -10.76 11.83 -13.52
N GLU A 142 -11.23 12.46 -12.46
CA GLU A 142 -10.55 12.45 -11.16
C GLU A 142 -10.49 11.02 -10.59
N HIS A 143 -11.56 10.24 -10.75
CA HIS A 143 -11.59 8.84 -10.33
C HIS A 143 -10.52 8.03 -11.05
N HIS A 144 -10.44 8.12 -12.37
CA HIS A 144 -9.44 7.42 -13.16
C HIS A 144 -8.01 7.73 -12.70
N SER A 145 -7.73 9.00 -12.41
CA SER A 145 -6.40 9.44 -11.96
C SER A 145 -6.06 9.04 -10.52
N ALA A 146 -7.04 9.13 -9.61
CA ALA A 146 -6.84 8.93 -8.18
C ALA A 146 -6.99 7.47 -7.73
N ARG A 147 -7.87 6.71 -8.39
CA ARG A 147 -8.28 5.34 -8.02
C ARG A 147 -8.00 4.30 -9.10
N GLY A 148 -7.50 4.72 -10.27
CA GLY A 148 -7.19 3.83 -11.38
C GLY A 148 -8.38 3.64 -12.34
N PRO A 149 -8.13 2.96 -13.47
CA PRO A 149 -9.06 2.88 -14.60
C PRO A 149 -10.19 1.86 -14.43
N ALA A 150 -9.99 0.86 -13.55
CA ALA A 150 -10.73 -0.39 -13.59
C ALA A 150 -12.18 -0.27 -13.09
N GLY A 151 -12.44 0.67 -12.17
CA GLY A 151 -13.76 0.93 -11.62
C GLY A 151 -14.18 -0.04 -10.52
N LEU A 152 -15.31 0.28 -9.88
CA LEU A 152 -15.74 -0.31 -8.61
C LEU A 152 -15.87 -1.84 -8.63
N HIS A 153 -16.43 -2.40 -9.71
CA HIS A 153 -16.60 -3.86 -9.80
C HIS A 153 -15.25 -4.57 -9.79
N VAL A 154 -14.32 -4.11 -10.63
CA VAL A 154 -12.99 -4.71 -10.74
C VAL A 154 -12.19 -4.54 -9.46
N ASP A 155 -12.29 -3.36 -8.81
CA ASP A 155 -11.58 -3.12 -7.56
C ASP A 155 -12.09 -3.99 -6.39
N ASN A 156 -13.40 -4.31 -6.35
CA ASN A 156 -13.94 -5.27 -5.37
C ASN A 156 -13.39 -6.68 -5.61
N GLN A 157 -13.42 -7.15 -6.86
CA GLN A 157 -12.91 -8.47 -7.22
C GLN A 157 -11.40 -8.58 -7.02
N LYS A 158 -10.65 -7.49 -7.25
CA LYS A 158 -9.22 -7.39 -6.93
C LYS A 158 -8.94 -7.65 -5.45
N VAL A 159 -9.75 -7.06 -4.55
CA VAL A 159 -9.63 -7.32 -3.11
C VAL A 159 -9.89 -8.80 -2.81
N ILE A 160 -10.94 -9.40 -3.39
CA ILE A 160 -11.29 -10.81 -3.20
C ILE A 160 -10.16 -11.74 -3.67
N ALA A 161 -9.64 -11.53 -4.88
CA ALA A 161 -8.52 -12.32 -5.41
C ALA A 161 -7.25 -12.18 -4.56
N SER A 162 -6.99 -10.98 -4.04
CA SER A 162 -5.85 -10.72 -3.15
C SER A 162 -5.97 -11.47 -1.82
N VAL A 163 -7.15 -11.47 -1.19
CA VAL A 163 -7.38 -12.20 0.07
C VAL A 163 -7.36 -13.71 -0.13
N GLU A 164 -7.89 -14.22 -1.25
CA GLU A 164 -7.84 -15.64 -1.59
C GLU A 164 -6.39 -16.14 -1.66
N TYR A 165 -5.51 -15.38 -2.32
CA TYR A 165 -4.08 -15.69 -2.32
C TYR A 165 -3.48 -15.65 -0.90
N LEU A 166 -3.80 -14.64 -0.09
CA LEU A 166 -3.23 -14.51 1.25
C LEU A 166 -3.73 -15.57 2.24
N LEU A 167 -4.92 -16.14 2.01
CA LEU A 167 -5.49 -17.23 2.81
C LEU A 167 -5.00 -18.61 2.35
N HIS A 168 -5.04 -18.86 1.05
CA HIS A 168 -4.93 -20.22 0.49
C HIS A 168 -3.71 -20.41 -0.43
N GLY A 169 -3.02 -19.34 -0.81
CA GLY A 169 -1.93 -19.37 -1.79
C GLY A 169 -2.39 -19.53 -3.24
N THR A 170 -3.70 -19.55 -3.49
CA THR A 170 -4.30 -19.70 -4.82
C THR A 170 -4.26 -18.37 -5.58
N ILE A 171 -3.88 -18.41 -6.85
CA ILE A 171 -3.98 -17.28 -7.77
C ILE A 171 -5.17 -17.54 -8.68
N ASN A 172 -6.20 -16.71 -8.56
CA ASN A 172 -7.38 -16.75 -9.42
C ASN A 172 -7.51 -15.38 -10.10
N ASP A 173 -6.70 -15.15 -11.13
CA ASP A 173 -6.62 -13.86 -11.79
C ASP A 173 -7.42 -13.82 -13.09
N SER A 174 -8.01 -12.67 -13.35
CA SER A 174 -8.71 -12.37 -14.59
C SER A 174 -8.66 -10.86 -14.86
N PHE A 175 -9.13 -10.44 -16.04
CA PHE A 175 -9.34 -9.01 -16.30
C PHE A 175 -10.37 -8.39 -15.34
N GLU A 176 -11.29 -9.20 -14.78
CA GLU A 176 -12.33 -8.74 -13.87
C GLU A 176 -11.80 -8.44 -12.46
N ASN A 177 -10.57 -8.84 -12.14
CA ASN A 177 -9.94 -8.53 -10.86
C ASN A 177 -8.57 -7.85 -10.97
N ASP A 178 -8.21 -7.41 -12.19
CA ASP A 178 -6.95 -6.69 -12.48
C ASP A 178 -5.74 -7.41 -11.87
N CYS A 179 -5.75 -8.75 -11.99
CA CYS A 179 -4.72 -9.66 -11.50
C CYS A 179 -4.36 -9.50 -10.02
N GLY A 180 -5.35 -9.22 -9.17
CA GLY A 180 -5.14 -8.96 -7.73
C GLY A 180 -4.33 -10.04 -7.00
N GLY A 181 -4.53 -11.32 -7.33
CA GLY A 181 -3.80 -12.45 -6.76
C GLY A 181 -2.31 -12.43 -7.13
N SER A 182 -1.97 -12.27 -8.42
CA SER A 182 -0.57 -12.20 -8.87
C SER A 182 0.14 -10.96 -8.36
N ILE A 183 -0.53 -9.80 -8.32
CA ILE A 183 0.06 -8.57 -7.75
C ILE A 183 0.40 -8.82 -6.28
N THR A 184 -0.55 -9.37 -5.51
CA THR A 184 -0.34 -9.69 -4.09
C THR A 184 0.82 -10.66 -3.88
N LYS A 185 0.88 -11.74 -4.66
CA LYS A 185 1.98 -12.71 -4.62
C LYS A 185 3.32 -12.09 -4.93
N SER A 186 3.43 -11.39 -6.04
CA SER A 186 4.68 -10.79 -6.52
C SER A 186 5.19 -9.76 -5.51
N TRP A 187 4.30 -8.86 -5.05
CA TRP A 187 4.67 -7.81 -4.11
C TRP A 187 5.08 -8.39 -2.75
N LYS A 188 4.32 -9.36 -2.21
CA LYS A 188 4.68 -10.06 -0.98
C LYS A 188 6.04 -10.73 -1.08
N LYS A 189 6.28 -11.47 -2.18
CA LYS A 189 7.58 -12.12 -2.42
C LYS A 189 8.72 -11.09 -2.42
N ASN A 190 8.59 -10.02 -3.22
CA ASN A 190 9.64 -9.02 -3.34
C ASN A 190 9.88 -8.29 -2.01
N LEU A 191 8.84 -8.00 -1.23
CA LEU A 191 9.00 -7.44 0.11
C LEU A 191 9.79 -8.38 1.03
N MET A 192 9.43 -9.67 1.07
CA MET A 192 10.16 -10.66 1.87
C MET A 192 11.61 -10.80 1.42
N ASP A 193 11.86 -10.85 0.10
CA ASP A 193 13.21 -10.90 -0.46
C ASP A 193 14.03 -9.67 -0.03
N LEU A 194 13.45 -8.45 -0.03
CA LEU A 194 14.13 -7.25 0.45
C LEU A 194 14.47 -7.32 1.96
N ILE A 195 13.57 -7.88 2.77
CA ILE A 195 13.79 -8.03 4.22
C ILE A 195 14.90 -9.05 4.49
N GLU A 196 14.82 -10.23 3.87
CA GLU A 196 15.79 -11.32 4.03
C GLU A 196 17.20 -10.91 3.59
N ASN A 197 17.30 -10.02 2.59
CA ASN A 197 18.57 -9.50 2.09
C ASN A 197 19.02 -8.19 2.76
N ASN A 198 18.39 -7.78 3.89
CA ASN A 198 18.69 -6.54 4.62
C ASN A 198 18.65 -5.27 3.75
N LYS A 199 17.79 -5.27 2.72
CA LYS A 199 17.52 -4.11 1.86
C LYS A 199 16.28 -3.34 2.29
N PHE A 200 15.48 -3.91 3.19
CA PHE A 200 14.37 -3.23 3.86
C PHE A 200 14.29 -3.68 5.31
N THR A 201 14.51 -2.76 6.25
CA THR A 201 14.45 -3.07 7.68
C THR A 201 13.04 -2.85 8.22
N ILE A 202 12.52 -3.85 8.95
CA ILE A 202 11.30 -3.75 9.74
C ILE A 202 11.69 -3.45 11.19
N LYS A 203 10.98 -2.52 11.86
CA LYS A 203 11.12 -2.36 13.31
C LYS A 203 10.17 -3.31 14.05
N SER A 204 10.76 -4.39 14.56
CA SER A 204 10.11 -5.37 15.46
C SER A 204 9.76 -4.77 16.81
#